data_AF-A0A940ZEW3-F1
#
_entry.id   AF-A0A940ZEW3-F1
#
_cell.length_a   1.000
_cell.length_b   1.000
_cell.length_c   1.000
_cell.angle_alpha   90.00
_cell.angle_beta   90.00
_cell.angle_gamma   90.00
#
_symmetry.space_group_name_H-M   'P 1'
#
loop_
_entity.id
_entity.type
_entity.pdbx_description
1 polymer ?
#
loop_
_entity_poly.entity_id
_entity_poly.type
_entity_poly.pdbx_seq_one_letter_code
_entity_poly.pdbx_strand_id
1 'polypeptide(L)'
;MGGVNFPVALKKSVFRNRKKKIHMRIMLVEDNDIFRETFKEELLGRLPSMIVKEAANGEEVIQKLNGFAPQIIFMDLNLPGENGFQLTQKIKAQFPNVRIALLTSFDFPECRQAAVQYGAERYFVKDSFSWDEIEEFIKGHSA
;
A
#
# COMPACT_ATOMS: atom_id res chain seq x y z
N MET A 1 31.08 34.57 46.79
CA MET A 1 31.88 33.38 46.39
C MET A 1 31.18 32.19 47.03
N GLY A 2 30.75 31.13 46.39
CA GLY A 2 30.89 30.60 45.04
C GLY A 2 30.48 29.12 45.14
N GLY A 3 29.90 28.55 44.08
CA GLY A 3 29.79 27.11 43.94
C GLY A 3 28.43 26.49 44.27
N VAL A 4 27.66 26.24 43.22
CA VAL A 4 26.68 25.15 43.15
C VAL A 4 27.36 23.79 43.40
N ASN A 5 26.66 22.85 44.04
CA ASN A 5 26.97 21.43 43.90
C ASN A 5 25.70 20.57 44.03
N PHE A 6 25.31 19.96 42.91
CA PHE A 6 24.35 18.87 42.82
C PHE A 6 25.10 17.53 43.00
N PRO A 7 24.57 16.57 43.77
CA PRO A 7 24.89 15.16 43.55
C PRO A 7 23.79 14.45 42.76
N VAL A 8 24.26 13.93 41.64
CA VAL A 8 23.70 12.92 40.74
C VAL A 8 23.36 11.62 41.48
N ALA A 9 22.14 11.06 41.28
CA ALA A 9 21.90 9.61 41.25
C ALA A 9 20.49 9.24 40.73
N LEU A 10 20.41 8.99 39.42
CA LEU A 10 19.73 7.86 38.77
C LEU A 10 18.61 7.13 39.53
N LYS A 11 17.36 7.30 39.09
CA LYS A 11 16.40 6.18 39.05
C LYS A 11 15.87 5.98 37.63
N LYS A 12 16.61 5.09 36.96
CA LYS A 12 16.26 4.25 35.80
C LYS A 12 14.95 4.65 35.09
N SER A 13 15.15 5.33 33.97
CA SER A 13 14.26 5.35 32.82
C SER A 13 13.53 4.01 32.68
N VAL A 14 12.21 4.04 32.89
CA VAL A 14 11.31 3.00 32.39
C VAL A 14 11.33 3.14 30.88
N PHE A 15 12.31 2.51 30.24
CA PHE A 15 12.33 2.30 28.80
C PHE A 15 11.12 1.45 28.44
N ARG A 16 10.00 2.13 28.15
CA ARG A 16 8.80 1.51 27.62
C ARG A 16 9.13 1.08 26.20
N ASN A 17 9.46 -0.20 26.04
CA ASN A 17 9.70 -0.85 24.77
C ASN A 17 8.40 -0.85 23.93
N ARG A 18 8.08 0.26 23.27
CA ARG A 18 7.03 0.29 22.26
C ARG A 18 7.63 -0.37 21.02
N LYS A 19 7.40 -1.69 20.84
CA LYS A 19 7.51 -2.28 19.51
C LYS A 19 6.67 -1.39 18.59
N LYS A 20 7.32 -0.66 17.69
CA LYS A 20 6.64 0.21 16.72
C LYS A 20 5.75 -0.74 15.92
N LYS A 21 4.43 -0.74 16.16
CA LYS A 21 3.50 -1.45 15.26
C LYS A 21 3.72 -0.82 13.89
N ILE A 22 4.39 -1.55 12.99
CA ILE A 22 4.54 -1.11 11.62
C ILE A 22 3.15 -1.25 11.01
N HIS A 23 2.47 -0.12 10.86
CA HIS A 23 1.19 -0.08 10.17
C HIS A 23 1.51 0.06 8.69
N MET A 24 1.35 -1.02 7.92
CA MET A 24 1.52 -0.93 6.48
C MET A 24 0.37 -0.11 5.91
N ARG A 25 0.71 0.86 5.07
CA ARG A 25 -0.22 1.75 4.39
C ARG A 25 -0.45 1.21 3.00
N ILE A 26 -1.70 0.86 2.72
CA ILE A 26 -2.15 0.30 1.45
C ILE A 26 -3.11 1.28 0.80
N MET A 27 -2.94 1.51 -0.49
CA MET A 27 -3.90 2.25 -1.31
C MET A 27 -4.62 1.28 -2.24
N LEU A 28 -5.96 1.33 -2.26
CA LEU A 28 -6.79 0.63 -3.23
C LEU A 28 -7.27 1.64 -4.27
N VAL A 29 -7.02 1.39 -5.55
CA VAL A 29 -7.47 2.23 -6.66
C VAL A 29 -8.41 1.40 -7.53
N GLU A 30 -9.70 1.65 -7.40
CA GLU A 30 -10.78 0.82 -7.97
C GLU A 30 -12.03 1.69 -8.10
N ASP A 31 -12.67 1.73 -9.26
CA ASP A 31 -13.88 2.54 -9.47
C ASP A 31 -15.16 1.83 -9.02
N ASN A 32 -15.16 0.50 -8.91
CA ASN A 32 -16.28 -0.25 -8.35
C ASN A 32 -16.32 -0.17 -6.82
N ASP A 33 -17.27 0.62 -6.30
CA ASP A 33 -17.44 0.85 -4.86
C ASP A 33 -17.63 -0.45 -4.04
N ILE A 34 -18.45 -1.38 -4.54
CA ILE A 34 -18.76 -2.64 -3.84
C ILE A 34 -17.51 -3.51 -3.74
N PHE A 35 -16.78 -3.67 -4.85
CA PHE A 35 -15.54 -4.45 -4.85
C PHE A 35 -14.48 -3.81 -3.94
N ARG A 36 -14.31 -2.49 -4.03
CA ARG A 36 -13.33 -1.75 -3.23
C ARG A 36 -13.61 -1.86 -1.74
N GLU A 37 -14.87 -1.73 -1.32
CA GLU A 37 -15.30 -1.90 0.08
C GLU A 37 -15.09 -3.35 0.54
N THR A 38 -15.57 -4.33 -0.23
CA THR A 38 -15.43 -5.76 0.10
C THR A 38 -13.96 -6.17 0.25
N PHE A 39 -13.11 -5.74 -0.69
CA PHE A 39 -11.69 -6.05 -0.66
C PHE A 39 -11.01 -5.41 0.56
N LYS A 40 -11.36 -4.17 0.90
CA LYS A 40 -10.84 -3.51 2.10
C LYS A 40 -11.26 -4.21 3.38
N GLU A 41 -12.53 -4.59 3.50
CA GLU A 41 -13.06 -5.28 4.69
C GLU A 41 -12.35 -6.61 4.92
N GLU A 42 -12.25 -7.44 3.87
CA GLU A 42 -11.59 -8.74 3.95
C GLU A 42 -10.08 -8.59 4.23
N LEU A 43 -9.42 -7.60 3.61
CA LEU A 43 -8.03 -7.28 3.87
C LEU A 43 -7.79 -6.87 5.33
N LEU A 44 -8.66 -6.04 5.91
CA LEU A 44 -8.57 -5.61 7.31
C LEU A 44 -8.94 -6.74 8.29
N GLY A 45 -9.86 -7.62 7.92
CA GLY A 45 -10.19 -8.81 8.69
C GLY A 45 -9.00 -9.76 8.83
N ARG A 46 -8.22 -9.92 7.76
CA ARG A 46 -7.00 -10.75 7.73
C ARG A 46 -5.78 -10.07 8.34
N LEU A 47 -5.60 -8.78 8.03
CA LEU A 47 -4.42 -8.00 8.41
C LEU A 47 -4.84 -6.71 9.17
N PRO A 48 -5.27 -6.83 10.44
CA PRO A 48 -5.90 -5.72 11.18
C PRO A 48 -4.94 -4.58 11.57
N SER A 49 -3.63 -4.75 11.39
CA SER A 49 -2.64 -3.70 11.64
C SER A 49 -2.42 -2.75 10.47
N MET A 50 -3.08 -2.98 9.32
CA MET A 50 -2.90 -2.15 8.13
C MET A 50 -3.74 -0.89 8.20
N ILE A 51 -3.29 0.14 7.48
CA ILE A 51 -4.06 1.35 7.22
C ILE A 51 -4.37 1.34 5.73
N VAL A 52 -5.65 1.26 5.39
CA VAL A 52 -6.10 1.23 3.99
C VAL A 52 -6.74 2.57 3.64
N LYS A 53 -6.30 3.16 2.53
CA LYS A 53 -7.02 4.26 1.85
C LYS A 53 -7.48 3.79 0.49
N GLU A 54 -8.52 4.45 0.00
CA GLU A 54 -9.19 4.13 -1.25
C GLU A 54 -9.09 5.32 -2.20
N ALA A 55 -9.17 5.07 -3.50
CA ALA A 55 -9.38 6.04 -4.56
C ALA A 55 -10.21 5.39 -5.68
N ALA A 56 -11.14 6.13 -6.25
CA ALA A 56 -12.02 5.67 -7.32
C ALA A 56 -11.48 5.96 -8.74
N ASN A 57 -10.43 6.78 -8.85
CA ASN A 57 -9.87 7.17 -10.14
C ASN A 57 -8.41 7.67 -10.03
N GLY A 58 -7.80 7.97 -11.18
CA GLY A 58 -6.43 8.44 -11.31
C GLY A 58 -6.16 9.78 -10.62
N GLU A 59 -7.09 10.73 -10.69
CA GLU A 59 -6.92 12.03 -10.05
C GLU A 59 -6.87 11.90 -8.53
N GLU A 60 -7.81 11.15 -7.97
CA GLU A 60 -7.95 10.97 -6.53
C GLU A 60 -6.73 10.25 -5.91
N VAL A 61 -6.19 9.22 -6.59
CA VAL A 61 -4.99 8.55 -6.07
C VAL A 61 -3.81 9.51 -6.05
N ILE A 62 -3.56 10.27 -7.12
CA ILE A 62 -2.44 11.22 -7.18
C ILE A 62 -2.54 12.27 -6.08
N GLN A 63 -3.74 12.81 -5.83
CA GLN A 63 -3.98 13.75 -4.74
C GLN A 63 -3.65 13.13 -3.36
N LYS A 64 -3.99 11.85 -3.16
CA LYS A 64 -3.78 11.15 -1.88
C LYS A 64 -2.34 10.69 -1.65
N LEU A 65 -1.55 10.44 -2.69
CA LEU A 65 -0.17 9.94 -2.57
C LEU A 65 0.73 10.87 -1.74
N ASN A 66 0.64 12.18 -1.98
CA ASN A 66 1.50 13.20 -1.34
C ASN A 66 1.38 13.23 0.19
N GLY A 67 0.22 12.88 0.75
CA GLY A 67 -0.02 12.89 2.21
C GLY A 67 -0.08 11.50 2.85
N PHE A 68 -0.28 10.45 2.06
CA PHE A 68 -0.45 9.10 2.59
C PHE A 68 0.82 8.25 2.51
N ALA A 69 1.65 8.45 1.47
CA ALA A 69 2.85 7.65 1.21
C ALA A 69 2.60 6.14 1.41
N PRO A 70 1.74 5.51 0.57
CA PRO A 70 1.48 4.08 0.67
C PRO A 70 2.76 3.27 0.41
N GLN A 71 2.83 2.08 0.97
CA GLN A 71 3.88 1.10 0.66
C GLN A 71 3.48 0.23 -0.53
N ILE A 72 2.19 -0.05 -0.61
CA ILE A 72 1.57 -0.89 -1.62
C ILE A 72 0.37 -0.16 -2.23
N ILE A 73 0.22 -0.27 -3.54
CA ILE A 73 -0.99 0.10 -4.26
C ILE A 73 -1.54 -1.17 -4.94
N PHE A 74 -2.81 -1.47 -4.70
CA PHE A 74 -3.60 -2.34 -5.58
C PHE A 74 -4.33 -1.45 -6.58
N MET A 75 -4.08 -1.68 -7.86
CA MET A 75 -4.48 -0.79 -8.96
C MET A 75 -5.35 -1.56 -9.95
N ASP A 76 -6.59 -1.11 -10.14
CA ASP A 76 -7.42 -1.59 -11.25
C ASP A 76 -6.91 -1.04 -12.59
N LEU A 77 -7.13 -1.81 -13.66
CA LEU A 77 -6.76 -1.39 -15.01
C LEU A 77 -7.79 -0.51 -15.69
N ASN A 78 -9.08 -0.72 -15.38
CA ASN A 78 -10.22 -0.10 -16.03
C ASN A 78 -10.74 1.10 -15.22
N LEU A 79 -9.88 2.07 -14.93
CA LEU A 79 -10.31 3.28 -14.25
C LEU A 79 -10.94 4.28 -15.23
N PRO A 80 -11.91 5.09 -14.77
CA PRO A 80 -12.46 6.16 -15.58
C PRO A 80 -11.38 7.22 -15.85
N GLY A 81 -11.23 7.57 -17.13
CA GLY A 81 -10.38 8.67 -17.61
C GLY A 81 -8.89 8.35 -17.78
N GLU A 82 -8.32 7.39 -17.05
CA GLU A 82 -6.89 7.04 -17.14
C GLU A 82 -6.69 5.53 -17.09
N ASN A 83 -5.84 4.98 -17.98
CA ASN A 83 -5.55 3.56 -18.00
C ASN A 83 -4.63 3.17 -16.82
N GLY A 84 -4.96 2.10 -16.08
CA GLY A 84 -4.19 1.69 -14.90
C GLY A 84 -2.71 1.36 -15.16
N PHE A 85 -2.34 0.93 -16.37
CA PHE A 85 -0.92 0.78 -16.75
C PHE A 85 -0.19 2.12 -16.83
N GLN A 86 -0.79 3.10 -17.51
CA GLN A 86 -0.22 4.44 -17.65
C GLN A 86 -0.09 5.13 -16.29
N LEU A 87 -1.13 5.00 -15.46
CA LEU A 87 -1.14 5.51 -14.10
C LEU A 87 -0.07 4.82 -13.23
N THR A 88 0.09 3.51 -13.36
CA THR A 88 1.17 2.75 -12.69
C THR A 88 2.54 3.32 -13.06
N GLN A 89 2.83 3.50 -14.34
CA GLN A 89 4.12 4.04 -14.79
C GLN A 89 4.35 5.47 -14.29
N LYS A 90 3.31 6.32 -14.34
CA LYS A 90 3.36 7.70 -13.81
C LYS A 90 3.65 7.73 -12.30
N ILE A 91 2.99 6.86 -11.53
CA ILE A 91 3.23 6.74 -10.09
C ILE A 91 4.64 6.21 -9.83
N LYS A 92 5.10 5.17 -10.53
CA LYS A 92 6.46 4.63 -10.36
C LYS A 92 7.54 5.66 -10.69
N ALA A 93 7.31 6.53 -11.66
CA ALA A 93 8.24 7.62 -11.99
C ALA A 93 8.41 8.64 -10.85
N GLN A 94 7.36 8.91 -10.08
CA GLN A 94 7.38 9.86 -8.96
C GLN A 94 7.69 9.19 -7.61
N PHE A 95 7.26 7.94 -7.44
CA PHE A 95 7.34 7.16 -6.21
C PHE A 95 7.93 5.78 -6.48
N PRO A 96 9.24 5.69 -6.83
CA PRO A 96 9.86 4.46 -7.31
C PRO A 96 9.85 3.30 -6.29
N ASN A 97 9.76 3.62 -5.00
CA ASN A 97 9.75 2.64 -3.90
C ASN A 97 8.35 2.08 -3.59
N VAL A 98 7.30 2.64 -4.17
CA VAL A 98 5.94 2.11 -3.98
C VAL A 98 5.82 0.83 -4.78
N ARG A 99 5.36 -0.23 -4.13
CA ARG A 99 5.07 -1.51 -4.78
C ARG A 99 3.67 -1.44 -5.37
N ILE A 100 3.50 -1.84 -6.61
CA ILE A 100 2.20 -1.79 -7.29
C ILE A 100 1.84 -3.19 -7.76
N ALA A 101 0.65 -3.65 -7.37
CA ALA A 101 0.03 -4.83 -7.93
C ALA A 101 -1.21 -4.41 -8.73
N LEU A 102 -1.34 -4.93 -9.94
CA LEU A 102 -2.58 -4.80 -10.69
C LEU A 102 -3.60 -5.80 -10.14
N LEU A 103 -4.84 -5.36 -9.96
CA LEU A 103 -5.96 -6.20 -9.52
C LEU A 103 -7.15 -5.88 -10.43
N THR A 104 -7.44 -6.77 -11.38
CA THR A 104 -8.28 -6.45 -12.55
C THR A 104 -9.14 -7.63 -12.97
N SER A 105 -10.27 -7.38 -13.64
CA SER A 105 -11.09 -8.44 -14.25
C SER A 105 -10.54 -8.91 -15.61
N PHE A 106 -9.57 -8.21 -16.19
CA PHE A 106 -8.91 -8.64 -17.42
C PHE A 106 -7.96 -9.82 -17.14
N ASP A 107 -8.07 -10.89 -17.93
CA ASP A 107 -7.20 -12.07 -17.84
C ASP A 107 -6.64 -12.44 -19.22
N PHE A 108 -5.83 -11.54 -19.77
CA PHE A 108 -5.13 -11.76 -21.03
C PHE A 108 -3.63 -11.91 -20.79
N PRO A 109 -2.94 -12.91 -21.40
CA PRO A 109 -1.50 -13.10 -21.26
C PRO A 109 -0.67 -11.83 -21.57
N GLU A 110 -1.10 -11.04 -22.55
CA GLU A 110 -0.46 -9.80 -22.97
C GLU A 110 -0.49 -8.75 -21.86
N CYS A 111 -1.57 -8.69 -21.06
CA CYS A 111 -1.67 -7.78 -19.94
C CYS A 111 -0.67 -8.12 -18.82
N ARG A 112 -0.39 -9.41 -18.59
CA ARG A 112 0.59 -9.84 -17.59
C ARG A 112 2.02 -9.43 -17.98
N GLN A 113 2.35 -9.53 -19.27
CA GLN A 113 3.64 -9.06 -19.78
C GLN A 113 3.74 -7.54 -19.73
N ALA A 114 2.68 -6.83 -20.12
CA ALA A 114 2.61 -5.37 -20.04
C ALA A 114 2.80 -4.88 -18.59
N ALA A 115 2.21 -5.54 -17.60
CA ALA A 115 2.33 -5.16 -16.18
C ALA A 115 3.78 -4.93 -15.74
N VAL A 116 4.67 -5.83 -16.13
CA VAL A 116 6.10 -5.73 -15.81
C VAL A 116 6.73 -4.51 -16.49
N GLN A 117 6.37 -4.25 -17.75
CA GLN A 117 6.89 -3.11 -18.52
C GLN A 117 6.48 -1.76 -17.93
N TYR A 118 5.28 -1.66 -17.36
CA TYR A 118 4.80 -0.45 -16.69
C TYR A 118 5.25 -0.34 -15.23
N GLY A 119 5.96 -1.34 -14.70
CA GLY A 119 6.58 -1.32 -13.37
C GLY A 119 5.70 -1.87 -12.24
N ALA A 120 4.64 -2.62 -12.57
CA ALA A 120 3.91 -3.42 -11.60
C ALA A 120 4.70 -4.69 -11.24
N GLU A 121 4.64 -5.08 -9.97
CA GLU A 121 5.34 -6.26 -9.44
C GLU A 121 4.48 -7.52 -9.49
N ARG A 122 3.15 -7.36 -9.46
CA ARG A 122 2.18 -8.46 -9.50
C ARG A 122 0.97 -8.10 -10.34
N TYR A 123 0.29 -9.14 -10.81
CA TYR A 123 -0.95 -9.08 -11.57
C TYR A 123 -1.92 -10.12 -11.02
N PHE A 124 -3.01 -9.66 -10.43
CA PHE A 124 -4.07 -10.46 -9.85
C PHE A 124 -5.34 -10.31 -10.70
N VAL A 125 -6.01 -11.43 -10.94
CA VAL A 125 -7.31 -11.46 -11.63
C VAL A 125 -8.40 -11.55 -10.57
N LYS A 126 -9.33 -10.59 -10.55
CA LYS A 126 -10.36 -10.42 -9.51
C LYS A 126 -11.15 -11.71 -9.22
N ASP A 127 -11.40 -12.52 -10.25
CA ASP A 127 -12.22 -13.73 -10.14
C ASP A 127 -11.42 -15.00 -9.80
N SER A 128 -10.09 -14.92 -9.73
CA SER A 128 -9.24 -16.11 -9.56
C SER A 128 -8.06 -15.94 -8.59
N PHE A 129 -7.85 -14.76 -8.00
CA PHE A 129 -6.81 -14.59 -7.00
C PHE A 129 -7.19 -15.32 -5.71
N SER A 130 -6.18 -15.77 -4.97
CA SER A 130 -6.35 -16.24 -3.60
C SER A 130 -5.91 -15.17 -2.60
N TRP A 131 -6.56 -15.14 -1.43
CA TRP A 131 -6.14 -14.24 -0.36
C TRP A 131 -4.73 -14.53 0.16
N ASP A 132 -4.28 -15.78 0.07
CA ASP A 132 -2.91 -16.15 0.44
C ASP A 132 -1.88 -15.45 -0.45
N GLU A 133 -2.12 -15.36 -1.76
CA GLU A 133 -1.24 -14.63 -2.69
C GLU A 133 -1.20 -13.12 -2.39
N ILE A 134 -2.35 -12.53 -2.02
CA ILE A 134 -2.44 -11.12 -1.59
C ILE A 134 -1.62 -10.91 -0.33
N GLU A 135 -1.78 -11.79 0.67
CA GLU A 135 -1.03 -11.73 1.92
C GLU A 135 0.48 -11.92 1.72
N GLU A 136 0.89 -12.86 0.86
CA GLU A 136 2.30 -13.09 0.51
C GLU A 136 2.91 -11.86 -0.14
N PHE A 137 2.21 -11.24 -1.10
CA PHE A 137 2.67 -10.01 -1.73
C PHE A 137 2.85 -8.89 -0.70
N ILE A 138 1.89 -8.73 0.20
CA ILE A 138 1.95 -7.72 1.28
C ILE A 138 3.12 -8.00 2.23
N LYS A 139 3.25 -9.24 2.74
CA LYS A 139 4.31 -9.63 3.67
C LYS A 139 5.70 -9.52 3.06
N GLY A 140 5.84 -9.75 1.75
CA GLY A 140 7.08 -9.54 1.00
C GLY A 140 7.62 -8.10 1.04
N HIS A 141 6.84 -7.12 1.50
CA HIS A 141 7.32 -5.75 1.75
C HIS A 141 8.08 -5.61 3.08
N SER A 142 7.92 -6.55 4.02
CA SER A 142 8.43 -6.46 5.39
C SER A 142 9.86 -7.02 5.57
N ALA A 143 10.59 -7.25 4.47
CA ALA A 143 11.97 -7.75 4.47
C ALA A 143 13.00 -6.61 4.40
#